data_AF-A0A285XQE1-F1
#
_entry.id   AF-A0A285XQE1-F1
#
_cell.length_a   1.000
_cell.length_b   1.000
_cell.length_c   1.000
_cell.angle_alpha   90.00
_cell.angle_beta   90.00
_cell.angle_gamma   90.00
#
_symmetry.space_group_name_H-M   'P 1'
#
loop_
_entity.id
_entity.type
_entity.pdbx_description
1 polymer ?
#
loop_
_entity_poly.entity_id
_entity_poly.type
_entity_poly.pdbx_seq_one_letter_code
_entity_poly.pdbx_strand_id
1 'polypeptide(L)'
;MVDGWRVDPAGVQNVLTAVSDRTITMSTALGGSEDGSVQGVDTIVQDAATAAQSQVIGEAIAGFFEHRKATLTGIQNRVRASLLGASGATQAVIDGDDEMAATTQANAVAAATSGNFSAFDGAPGAN
;
A
#
# COMPACT_ATOMS: atom_id res chain seq x y z
N MET A 1 27.45 -3.16 9.18
CA MET A 1 27.27 -2.98 7.72
C MET A 1 25.88 -3.52 7.40
N VAL A 2 25.08 -2.80 6.62
CA VAL A 2 23.80 -3.34 6.13
C VAL A 2 24.16 -4.11 4.86
N ASP A 3 24.40 -5.41 5.01
CA ASP A 3 24.89 -6.27 3.94
C ASP A 3 23.71 -6.69 3.04
N GLY A 4 23.53 -5.97 1.93
CA GLY A 4 22.66 -6.35 0.81
C GLY A 4 21.21 -5.86 0.88
N TRP A 5 20.56 -5.84 -0.29
CA TRP A 5 19.12 -5.60 -0.42
C TRP A 5 18.39 -6.81 0.17
N ARG A 6 17.69 -6.60 1.29
CA ARG A 6 16.93 -7.64 1.98
C ARG A 6 15.52 -7.12 2.23
N VAL A 7 14.54 -7.74 1.59
CA VAL A 7 13.12 -7.49 1.84
C VAL A 7 12.67 -8.45 2.93
N ASP A 8 11.97 -7.95 3.94
CA ASP A 8 11.26 -8.75 4.95
C ASP A 8 9.76 -8.72 4.61
N PRO A 9 9.21 -9.76 3.95
CA PRO A 9 7.82 -9.76 3.53
C PRO A 9 6.84 -9.64 4.71
N ALA A 10 7.16 -10.24 5.86
CA ALA A 10 6.32 -10.16 7.06
C ALA A 10 6.34 -8.74 7.64
N GLY A 11 7.52 -8.11 7.69
CA GLY A 11 7.66 -6.71 8.06
C GLY A 11 6.88 -5.77 7.14
N VAL A 12 6.94 -5.98 5.83
CA VAL A 12 6.16 -5.18 4.87
C VAL A 12 4.67 -5.39 5.06
N GLN A 13 4.20 -6.64 5.21
CA GLN A 13 2.79 -6.94 5.44
C GLN A 13 2.25 -6.21 6.68
N ASN A 14 3.01 -6.19 7.78
CA ASN A 14 2.60 -5.48 8.99
C ASN A 14 2.42 -3.98 8.75
N VAL A 15 3.34 -3.36 8.01
CA VAL A 15 3.24 -1.94 7.64
C VAL A 15 2.03 -1.69 6.73
N LEU A 16 1.81 -2.54 5.72
CA LEU A 16 0.67 -2.41 4.82
C LEU A 16 -0.67 -2.53 5.55
N THR A 17 -0.79 -3.50 6.47
CA THR A 17 -1.98 -3.64 7.32
C THR A 17 -2.21 -2.38 8.16
N ALA A 18 -1.17 -1.87 8.84
CA ALA A 18 -1.29 -0.66 9.65
C ALA A 18 -1.69 0.59 8.84
N VAL A 19 -1.19 0.72 7.61
CA VAL A 19 -1.58 1.81 6.69
C VAL A 19 -3.00 1.61 6.18
N SER A 20 -3.43 0.38 5.92
CA SER A 20 -4.80 0.06 5.53
C SER A 20 -5.80 0.45 6.63
N ASP A 21 -5.54 0.09 7.89
CA ASP A 21 -6.40 0.43 9.03
C ASP A 21 -6.56 1.95 9.21
N ARG A 22 -5.46 2.69 9.06
CA ARG A 22 -5.47 4.16 9.09
C ARG A 22 -6.25 4.75 7.91
N THR A 23 -6.18 4.11 6.74
CA THR A 23 -6.92 4.53 5.55
C THR A 23 -8.42 4.32 5.73
N ILE A 24 -8.83 3.20 6.34
CA ILE A 24 -10.22 2.94 6.72
C ILE A 24 -10.71 4.01 7.68
N THR A 25 -9.95 4.28 8.75
CA THR A 25 -10.28 5.32 9.73
C THR A 25 -10.49 6.68 9.06
N MET A 26 -9.58 7.07 8.17
CA MET A 26 -9.69 8.33 7.42
C MET A 26 -10.90 8.34 6.47
N SER A 27 -11.17 7.23 5.79
CA SER A 27 -12.33 7.09 4.90
C SER A 27 -13.65 7.20 5.66
N THR A 28 -13.75 6.56 6.82
CA THR A 28 -14.91 6.62 7.71
C THR A 28 -15.11 8.03 8.25
N ALA A 29 -14.05 8.73 8.66
CA ALA A 29 -14.16 10.11 9.11
C ALA A 29 -14.66 11.06 8.00
N LEU A 30 -14.26 10.82 6.74
CA LEU A 30 -14.64 11.66 5.61
C LEU A 30 -16.04 11.36 5.08
N GLY A 31 -16.37 10.08 4.88
CA GLY A 31 -17.63 9.63 4.27
C GLY A 31 -18.72 9.24 5.25
N GLY A 32 -18.39 9.11 6.54
CA GLY A 32 -19.23 8.48 7.55
C GLY A 32 -19.05 6.96 7.59
N SER A 33 -19.61 6.32 8.62
CA SER A 33 -19.69 4.86 8.70
C SER A 33 -21.03 4.36 8.13
N GLU A 34 -21.03 3.11 7.62
CA GLU A 34 -22.25 2.49 7.06
C GLU A 34 -23.37 2.31 8.09
N ASP A 35 -23.00 2.11 9.36
CA ASP A 35 -23.95 2.00 10.47
C ASP A 35 -24.45 3.36 10.99
N GLY A 36 -23.96 4.47 10.41
CA GLY A 36 -24.33 5.83 10.79
C GLY A 36 -23.78 6.30 12.14
N SER A 37 -22.94 5.50 12.81
CA SER A 37 -22.31 5.88 14.09
C SER A 37 -21.31 7.03 13.96
N VAL A 38 -20.70 7.18 12.78
CA VAL A 38 -19.82 8.29 12.42
C VAL A 38 -20.47 9.09 11.31
N GLN A 39 -20.74 10.37 11.57
CA GLN A 39 -21.19 11.30 10.53
C GLN A 39 -20.03 11.67 9.61
N GLY A 40 -20.29 11.68 8.31
CA GLY A 40 -19.34 12.16 7.32
C GLY A 40 -19.18 13.68 7.38
N VAL A 41 -18.05 14.17 6.84
CA VAL A 41 -17.73 15.60 6.82
C VAL A 41 -18.80 16.40 6.08
N ASP A 42 -19.38 15.87 5.00
CA ASP A 42 -20.44 16.56 4.25
C ASP A 42 -21.67 16.86 5.13
N THR A 43 -22.09 15.92 5.98
CA THR A 43 -23.21 16.10 6.92
C THR A 43 -22.87 17.11 8.00
N ILE A 44 -21.69 17.00 8.61
CA ILE A 44 -21.22 17.93 9.64
C ILE A 44 -21.15 19.37 9.09
N VAL A 45 -20.74 19.53 7.84
CA VAL A 45 -20.66 20.81 7.16
C VAL A 45 -22.03 21.42 6.92
N GLN A 46 -23.02 20.62 6.51
CA GLN A 46 -24.40 21.07 6.36
C GLN A 46 -25.02 21.48 7.69
N ASP A 47 -24.77 20.70 8.75
CA ASP A 47 -25.24 21.01 10.10
C ASP A 47 -24.62 22.31 10.62
N ALA A 48 -23.31 22.50 10.43
CA ALA A 48 -22.60 23.72 10.79
C ALA A 48 -23.10 24.95 10.01
N ALA A 49 -23.35 24.81 8.70
CA ALA A 49 -23.88 25.88 7.87
C ALA A 49 -25.30 26.28 8.31
N THR A 50 -26.13 25.30 8.69
CA THR A 50 -27.48 25.53 9.21
C THR A 50 -27.43 26.21 10.59
N ALA A 51 -26.54 25.75 11.47
CA ALA A 51 -26.36 26.31 12.81
C ALA A 51 -25.78 27.73 12.81
N ALA A 52 -25.03 28.11 11.77
CA ALA A 52 -24.46 29.45 11.66
C ALA A 52 -25.50 30.57 11.56
N GLN A 53 -26.77 30.24 11.22
CA GLN A 53 -27.89 31.20 11.10
C GLN A 53 -27.58 32.43 10.22
N SER A 54 -26.59 32.31 9.33
CA SER A 54 -26.11 33.35 8.45
C SER A 54 -25.75 32.71 7.11
N GLN A 55 -26.46 33.13 6.06
CA GLN A 55 -26.30 32.57 4.73
C GLN A 55 -24.86 32.70 4.22
N VAL A 56 -24.24 33.88 4.42
CA VAL A 56 -22.86 34.14 3.98
C VAL A 56 -21.85 33.24 4.69
N ILE A 57 -22.04 33.00 5.99
CA ILE A 57 -21.15 32.12 6.76
C ILE A 57 -21.36 30.66 6.33
N GLY A 58 -22.61 30.23 6.14
CA GLY A 58 -22.92 28.88 5.65
C GLY A 58 -22.32 28.59 4.27
N GLU A 59 -22.45 29.54 3.33
CA GLU A 59 -21.86 29.44 1.99
C GLU A 59 -20.32 29.41 2.05
N ALA A 60 -19.70 30.19 2.93
CA ALA A 60 -18.24 30.18 3.10
C ALA A 60 -17.72 28.84 3.66
N ILE A 61 -18.42 28.26 4.64
CA ILE A 61 -18.09 26.94 5.19
C ILE A 61 -18.24 25.87 4.11
N ALA A 62 -19.37 25.84 3.41
CA ALA A 62 -19.61 24.89 2.33
C ALA A 62 -18.55 25.00 1.21
N GLY A 63 -18.24 26.23 0.77
CA GLY A 63 -17.23 26.48 -0.26
C GLY A 63 -15.82 26.07 0.15
N PHE A 64 -15.44 26.28 1.42
CA PHE A 64 -14.16 25.82 1.94
C PHE A 64 -14.03 24.30 1.88
N PHE A 65 -15.07 23.57 2.33
CA PHE A 65 -15.03 22.12 2.34
C PHE A 65 -15.11 21.51 0.95
N GLU A 66 -15.90 22.07 0.04
CA GLU A 66 -15.92 21.67 -1.37
C GLU A 66 -14.52 21.81 -1.99
N HIS A 67 -13.85 22.93 -1.73
CA HIS A 67 -12.49 23.15 -2.23
C HIS A 67 -11.44 22.20 -1.61
N ARG A 68 -11.62 21.77 -0.36
CA ARG A 68 -10.71 20.82 0.31
C ARG A 68 -11.01 19.36 0.01
N LYS A 69 -12.23 19.02 -0.38
CA LYS A 69 -12.63 17.67 -0.75
C LYS A 69 -11.72 17.07 -1.81
N ALA A 70 -11.42 17.81 -2.88
CA ALA A 70 -10.49 17.37 -3.92
C ALA A 70 -9.08 17.05 -3.39
N THR A 71 -8.59 17.84 -2.43
CA THR A 71 -7.29 17.61 -1.81
C THR A 71 -7.30 16.34 -0.96
N LEU A 72 -8.35 16.14 -0.17
CA LEU A 72 -8.54 14.97 0.70
C LEU A 72 -8.67 13.68 -0.11
N THR A 73 -9.47 13.70 -1.18
CA THR A 73 -9.56 12.59 -2.13
C THR A 73 -8.22 12.31 -2.82
N GLY A 74 -7.47 13.37 -3.17
CA GLY A 74 -6.12 13.23 -3.74
C GLY A 74 -5.15 12.52 -2.79
N ILE A 75 -5.23 12.79 -1.48
CA ILE A 75 -4.45 12.09 -0.45
C ILE A 75 -4.86 10.62 -0.36
N GLN A 76 -6.16 10.32 -0.32
CA GLN A 76 -6.67 8.94 -0.33
C GLN A 76 -6.13 8.13 -1.52
N ASN A 77 -6.20 8.70 -2.72
CA ASN A 77 -5.70 8.05 -3.94
C ASN A 77 -4.20 7.79 -3.87
N ARG A 78 -3.42 8.73 -3.35
CA ARG A 78 -1.98 8.57 -3.15
C ARG A 78 -1.66 7.44 -2.17
N VAL A 79 -2.34 7.38 -1.03
CA VAL A 79 -2.15 6.31 -0.04
C VAL A 79 -2.50 4.94 -0.64
N ARG A 80 -3.62 4.84 -1.36
CA ARG A 80 -4.01 3.60 -2.06
C ARG A 80 -2.98 3.18 -3.11
N ALA A 81 -2.50 4.11 -3.92
CA ALA A 81 -1.48 3.82 -4.92
C ALA A 81 -0.17 3.33 -4.28
N SER A 82 0.26 3.94 -3.16
CA SER A 82 1.44 3.50 -2.42
C SER A 82 1.27 2.11 -1.81
N LEU A 83 0.09 1.81 -1.23
CA LEU A 83 -0.24 0.47 -0.73
C LEU A 83 -0.11 -0.59 -1.82
N LEU A 84 -0.77 -0.37 -2.97
CA LEU A 84 -0.75 -1.29 -4.11
C LEU A 84 0.66 -1.46 -4.70
N GLY A 85 1.40 -0.36 -4.81
CA GLY A 85 2.78 -0.38 -5.31
C GLY A 85 3.70 -1.17 -4.40
N ALA A 86 3.60 -0.97 -3.07
CA ALA A 86 4.43 -1.67 -2.09
C ALA A 86 4.06 -3.16 -1.98
N SER A 87 2.77 -3.51 -2.00
CA SER A 87 2.34 -4.91 -2.04
C SER A 87 2.79 -5.61 -3.33
N GLY A 88 2.63 -4.94 -4.48
CA GLY A 88 3.04 -5.48 -5.78
C GLY A 88 4.56 -5.66 -5.88
N ALA A 89 5.34 -4.72 -5.37
CA ALA A 89 6.80 -4.85 -5.33
C ALA A 89 7.24 -6.03 -4.44
N THR A 90 6.57 -6.24 -3.30
CA THR A 90 6.88 -7.35 -2.40
C THR A 90 6.56 -8.69 -3.05
N GLN A 91 5.42 -8.79 -3.74
CA GLN A 91 5.05 -9.99 -4.48
C GLN A 91 6.07 -10.29 -5.60
N ALA A 92 6.49 -9.27 -6.36
CA ALA A 92 7.46 -9.44 -7.43
C ALA A 92 8.82 -9.97 -6.93
N VAL A 93 9.23 -9.61 -5.71
CA VAL A 93 10.44 -10.15 -5.08
C VAL A 93 10.28 -11.64 -4.77
N ILE A 94 9.16 -12.02 -4.17
CA ILE A 94 8.87 -13.43 -3.83
C ILE A 94 8.83 -14.27 -5.10
N ASP A 95 8.10 -13.83 -6.12
CA ASP A 95 7.95 -14.55 -7.38
C ASP A 95 9.32 -14.72 -8.08
N GLY A 96 10.16 -13.69 -8.04
CA GLY A 96 11.52 -13.74 -8.59
C GLY A 96 12.44 -14.71 -7.83
N ASP A 97 12.37 -14.73 -6.49
CA ASP A 97 13.13 -15.66 -5.66
C ASP A 97 12.72 -17.12 -5.95
N ASP A 98 11.43 -17.38 -6.11
CA ASP A 98 10.90 -18.70 -6.46
C ASP A 98 11.36 -19.16 -7.86
N GLU A 99 11.37 -18.25 -8.85
CA GLU A 99 11.86 -18.53 -10.21
C GLU A 99 13.37 -18.83 -10.21
N MET A 100 14.15 -18.05 -9.47
CA MET A 100 15.60 -18.26 -9.32
C MET A 100 15.89 -19.60 -8.62
N ALA A 101 15.12 -19.95 -7.58
CA ALA A 101 15.23 -21.22 -6.88
C ALA A 101 14.90 -22.41 -7.79
N ALA A 102 13.79 -22.34 -8.53
CA ALA A 102 13.38 -23.38 -9.47
C ALA A 102 14.41 -23.60 -10.58
N THR A 103 14.92 -22.51 -11.16
CA THR A 103 15.97 -22.56 -12.19
C THR A 103 17.26 -23.17 -11.65
N THR A 104 17.67 -22.79 -10.44
CA THR A 104 18.87 -23.34 -9.79
C THR A 104 18.73 -24.84 -9.53
N GLN A 105 17.55 -25.29 -9.08
CA GLN A 105 17.26 -26.71 -8.89
C GLN A 105 17.30 -27.48 -10.21
N ALA A 106 16.70 -26.94 -11.28
CA ALA A 106 16.73 -27.55 -12.61
C ALA A 106 18.17 -27.68 -13.13
N ASN A 107 18.97 -26.63 -12.99
CA ASN A 107 20.39 -26.64 -13.33
C ASN A 107 21.17 -27.68 -12.51
N ALA A 108 20.82 -27.88 -11.23
CA ALA A 108 21.50 -28.84 -10.36
C ALA A 108 21.21 -30.28 -10.81
N VAL A 109 19.96 -30.58 -11.16
CA VAL A 109 19.56 -31.88 -11.71
C VAL A 109 20.25 -32.14 -13.06
N ALA A 110 20.31 -31.13 -13.93
CA ALA A 110 20.97 -31.23 -15.22
C ALA A 110 22.48 -31.47 -15.09
N ALA A 111 23.15 -30.74 -14.19
CA ALA A 111 24.57 -30.91 -13.90
C ALA A 111 24.86 -32.29 -13.26
N ALA A 112 24.02 -32.74 -12.33
CA ALA A 112 24.16 -34.07 -11.72
C ALA A 112 24.02 -35.20 -12.75
N THR A 113 23.18 -35.02 -13.77
CA THR A 113 22.96 -36.01 -14.83
C THR A 113 24.06 -35.98 -15.91
N SER A 114 24.52 -34.79 -16.28
CA SER A 114 25.45 -34.59 -17.40
C SER A 114 26.93 -34.49 -16.99
N GLY A 115 27.21 -34.28 -15.70
CA GLY A 115 28.55 -33.96 -15.19
C GLY A 115 29.05 -32.56 -15.58
N ASN A 116 28.24 -31.74 -16.25
CA ASN A 116 28.60 -30.38 -16.65
C ASN A 116 28.11 -29.36 -15.61
N PHE A 117 29.06 -28.70 -14.93
CA PHE A 117 28.79 -27.72 -13.87
C PHE A 117 28.91 -26.27 -14.33
N SER A 118 29.01 -25.99 -15.64
CA SER A 118 29.18 -24.62 -16.16
C SER A 118 28.06 -23.65 -15.74
N ALA A 119 26.88 -24.15 -15.39
CA ALA A 119 25.77 -23.35 -14.88
C ALA A 119 26.02 -22.79 -13.46
N PHE A 120 27.04 -23.26 -12.76
CA PHE A 120 27.43 -22.86 -11.41
C PHE A 120 28.78 -22.16 -11.35
N ASP A 121 29.34 -21.77 -12.49
CA ASP A 121 30.67 -21.17 -12.56
C ASP A 121 30.67 -19.83 -11.80
N GLY A 122 31.46 -19.73 -10.72
CA GLY A 122 31.46 -18.60 -9.78
C GLY A 122 30.56 -18.74 -8.54
N ALA A 123 29.85 -19.86 -8.36
CA ALA A 123 29.11 -20.14 -7.13
C ALA A 123 30.06 -20.50 -5.96
N PRO A 124 29.77 -20.09 -4.71
CA PRO A 124 30.60 -20.44 -3.57
C PRO A 124 30.62 -21.97 -3.38
N GLY A 125 31.80 -22.57 -3.54
CA GLY A 125 32.01 -24.02 -3.43
C GLY A 125 32.21 -24.74 -4.77
N ALA A 126 32.17 -24.05 -5.91
CA ALA A 126 32.61 -24.57 -7.20
C ALA A 126 34.15 -24.61 -7.25
N ASN A 127 34.75 -25.67 -6.69
CA ASN A 127 36.15 -26.04 -6.89
C ASN A 127 36.22 -27.46 -7.47
#